data_AF-A0A9D2IVN9-F1
#
_entry.id   AF-A0A9D2IVN9-F1
#
_cell.length_a   1.000
_cell.length_b   1.000
_cell.length_c   1.000
_cell.angle_alpha   90.00
_cell.angle_beta   90.00
_cell.angle_gamma   90.00
#
_symmetry.space_group_name_H-M   'P 1'
#
loop_
_entity.id
_entity.type
_entity.pdbx_description
1 polymer ?
#
loop_
_entity_poly.entity_id
_entity_poly.type
_entity_poly.pdbx_seq_one_letter_code
_entity_poly.pdbx_strand_id
1 'polypeptide(L)' 'SYTTGVPAMIGAMLVATGVWNKPGVWNCEEFDPDPYMDALNKYGLPWKVVENPVLVD' A
#
# COMPACT_ATOMS: atom_id res chain seq x y z
N SER A 1 -7.64 -7.56 12.19
CA SER A 1 -8.12 -6.16 12.12
C SER A 1 -7.01 -5.14 11.86
N TYR A 2 -5.86 -5.19 12.54
CA TYR A 2 -4.77 -4.19 12.38
C TYR A 2 -4.12 -4.19 10.97
N THR A 3 -3.76 -5.35 10.45
CA THR A 3 -3.12 -5.52 9.11
C THR A 3 -4.06 -5.27 7.93
N THR A 4 -5.37 -5.13 8.18
CA THR A 4 -6.37 -4.81 7.15
C THR A 4 -6.85 -3.36 7.26
N GLY A 5 -6.97 -2.84 8.49
CA GLY A 5 -7.43 -1.47 8.75
C GLY A 5 -6.41 -0.41 8.36
N VAL A 6 -5.11 -0.66 8.58
CA VAL A 6 -4.04 0.27 8.20
C VAL A 6 -3.97 0.46 6.67
N PRO A 7 -3.94 -0.61 5.85
CA PRO A 7 -4.13 -0.52 4.39
C PRO A 7 -5.36 0.27 3.94
N ALA A 8 -6.53 -0.01 4.53
CA ALA A 8 -7.78 0.65 4.15
C ALA A 8 -7.73 2.17 4.43
N MET A 9 -7.15 2.58 5.56
CA MET A 9 -6.98 3.98 5.91
C MET A 9 -5.99 4.68 4.98
N ILE A 10 -4.86 4.04 4.65
CA ILE A 10 -3.86 4.60 3.72
C ILE A 10 -4.46 4.77 2.32
N GLY A 11 -5.16 3.77 1.79
CA GLY A 11 -5.81 3.86 0.48
C GLY A 11 -6.82 5.00 0.42
N ALA A 12 -7.68 5.13 1.44
CA ALA A 12 -8.63 6.24 1.53
C ALA A 12 -7.93 7.61 1.63
N MET A 13 -6.82 7.68 2.37
CA MET A 13 -6.01 8.90 2.49
C MET A 13 -5.36 9.31 1.15
N LEU A 14 -4.83 8.36 0.37
CA LEU A 14 -4.22 8.65 -0.94
C LEU A 14 -5.24 9.13 -1.97
N VAL A 15 -6.47 8.61 -1.91
CA VAL A 15 -7.58 9.13 -2.73
C VAL A 15 -7.98 10.54 -2.28
N ALA A 16 -8.14 10.76 -0.96
CA ALA A 16 -8.56 12.07 -0.42
C ALA A 16 -7.52 13.18 -0.64
N THR A 17 -6.22 12.86 -0.64
CA THR A 17 -5.12 13.80 -0.91
C THR A 17 -4.90 14.05 -2.40
N GLY A 18 -5.60 13.32 -3.28
CA GLY A 18 -5.51 13.48 -4.71
C GLY A 18 -4.37 12.69 -5.38
N VAL A 19 -3.55 11.97 -4.60
CA VAL A 19 -2.43 11.16 -5.12
C VAL A 19 -2.94 10.00 -5.97
N TRP A 20 -4.01 9.33 -5.52
CA TRP A 20 -4.71 8.29 -6.27
C TRP A 20 -6.01 8.81 -6.88
N ASN A 21 -5.94 9.97 -7.56
CA ASN A 21 -7.10 10.58 -8.20
C ASN A 21 -7.08 10.38 -9.73
N LYS A 22 -7.69 9.28 -10.16
CA LYS A 22 -7.85 8.93 -11.58
C LYS A 22 -9.29 8.51 -11.85
N PRO A 23 -9.95 9.04 -12.90
CA PRO A 23 -11.31 8.64 -13.24
C PRO A 23 -11.36 7.17 -13.66
N GLY A 24 -12.31 6.40 -13.14
CA GLY A 24 -12.49 4.98 -13.43
C GLY A 24 -12.51 4.12 -12.17
N VAL A 25 -12.56 2.79 -12.37
CA VAL A 25 -12.38 1.79 -11.32
C VAL A 25 -10.98 1.25 -11.45
N TRP A 26 -10.23 1.27 -10.36
CA TRP A 26 -8.80 0.95 -10.34
C TRP A 26 -8.48 0.05 -9.14
N ASN A 27 -7.58 -0.90 -9.35
CA ASN A 27 -6.97 -1.70 -8.29
C ASN A 27 -5.75 -0.98 -7.72
N CYS A 28 -5.37 -1.31 -6.48
CA CYS A 28 -4.21 -0.68 -5.81
C CYS A 28 -2.87 -0.86 -6.57
N GLU A 29 -2.74 -1.95 -7.33
CA GLU A 29 -1.56 -2.27 -8.15
C GLU A 29 -1.44 -1.40 -9.42
N GLU A 30 -2.50 -0.68 -9.79
CA GLU A 30 -2.51 0.20 -10.97
C GLU A 30 -2.07 1.63 -10.65
N PHE A 31 -1.83 1.94 -9.37
CA PHE A 31 -1.33 3.22 -8.90
C PHE A 31 0.15 3.15 -8.54
N ASP A 32 0.77 4.32 -8.40
CA ASP A 32 2.12 4.45 -7.85
C ASP A 32 2.15 3.88 -6.41
N PRO A 33 2.94 2.82 -6.17
CA PRO A 33 3.01 2.16 -4.87
C PRO A 33 3.88 2.93 -3.87
N ASP A 34 4.76 3.82 -4.31
CA ASP A 34 5.72 4.53 -3.44
C ASP A 34 5.06 5.25 -2.25
N PRO A 35 4.05 6.13 -2.45
CA PRO A 35 3.40 6.83 -1.34
C PRO A 35 2.64 5.90 -0.40
N TYR A 36 2.20 4.74 -0.89
CA TYR A 36 1.53 3.73 -0.10
C TYR A 36 2.52 2.95 0.78
N MET A 37 3.66 2.55 0.21
CA MET A 37 4.73 1.82 0.90
C MET A 37 5.40 2.66 1.98
N ASP A 38 5.54 3.98 1.76
CA ASP A 38 6.01 4.93 2.77
C ASP A 38 5.00 5.10 3.92
N ALA A 39 3.72 5.19 3.58
CA ALA A 39 2.66 5.29 4.59
C ALA A 39 2.56 4.00 5.43
N LEU A 40 2.77 2.82 4.85
CA LEU A 40 2.82 1.56 5.60
C LEU A 40 3.91 1.59 6.68
N ASN A 41 5.12 2.04 6.32
CA ASN A 41 6.22 2.20 7.27
C ASN A 41 5.86 3.18 8.40
N LYS A 42 5.19 4.28 8.07
CA LYS A 42 4.79 5.32 9.04
C LYS A 42 3.66 4.90 9.98
N TYR A 43 2.65 4.18 9.48
CA TYR A 43 1.46 3.80 10.24
C TYR A 43 1.57 2.41 10.90
N GLY A 44 2.80 1.90 11.04
CA GLY A 44 3.12 0.77 11.91
C GLY A 44 3.10 -0.59 11.22
N LEU A 45 3.20 -0.64 9.90
CA LEU A 45 3.42 -1.86 9.12
C LEU A 45 4.76 -1.77 8.35
N PRO A 46 5.90 -1.85 9.05
CA PRO A 46 7.19 -1.88 8.39
C PRO A 46 7.32 -3.15 7.54
N TRP A 47 7.71 -2.97 6.28
CA TRP A 47 7.92 -4.08 5.34
C TRP A 47 9.40 -4.40 5.17
N LYS A 48 9.69 -5.61 4.67
CA LYS A 48 11.05 -6.07 4.36
C LYS A 48 11.03 -6.75 3.00
N VAL A 49 12.05 -6.49 2.20
CA VAL A 49 12.33 -7.22 0.97
C VAL A 49 13.45 -8.21 1.24
N VAL A 50 13.26 -9.46 0.81
CA VAL A 50 14.25 -10.52 0.88
C VAL A 50 14.62 -10.88 -0.55
N GLU A 51 15.84 -10.53 -0.95
CA GLU A 51 16.40 -10.96 -2.23
C GLU A 51 16.89 -12.41 -2.10
N ASN A 52 16.54 -13.27 -3.06
CA ASN A 52 16.76 -14.73 -3.04
C ASN A 52 16.07 -15.47 -1.88
N PRO A 53 14.72 -15.46 -1.81
CA PRO A 53 13.99 -16.19 -0.79
C PRO A 53 14.08 -17.71 -1.00
N VAL A 54 13.87 -18.47 0.08
CA VAL A 54 13.69 -19.92 0.00
C VAL A 54 12.37 -20.18 -0.74
N LEU A 55 12.43 -20.92 -1.85
CA LEU A 55 11.25 -21.29 -2.61
C LEU A 55 10.37 -22.23 -1.78
N VAL A 56 9.05 -22.08 -1.91
CA VAL A 56 8.09 -23.06 -1.38
C VAL A 56 7.95 -24.18 -2.42
N ASP A 57 8.00 -25.43 -1.96
CA ASP A 57 7.77 -26.63 -2.79
C ASP A 57 6.30 -26.82 -3.16
#